data_AF-A0A672PKM4-F1
#
_entry.id   AF-A0A672PKM4-F1
#
_cell.length_a   1.000
_cell.length_b   1.000
_cell.length_c   1.000
_cell.angle_alpha   90.00
_cell.angle_beta   90.00
_cell.angle_gamma   90.00
#
_symmetry.space_group_name_H-M   'P 1'
#
loop_
_entity.id
_entity.type
_entity.pdbx_description
1 polymer ?
#
loop_
_entity_poly.entity_id
_entity_poly.type
_entity_poly.pdbx_seq_one_letter_code
_entity_poly.pdbx_strand_id
1 'polypeptide(L)'
;MDWSHALDFPQQNNQQAGGPVWPGQPANPTWPGQPANPTWPAQPNQPAWPGQPYQPAWPGQPGQPGQPTAPGWPGPAPQTGPYGAPAQAPRALTVPFDLPLQSGAYNKMLITIVGEVKPNANNFTVNLKRGNDIAFHLNPRFNEGGKRAIVRNSMIGNQWGREERELPSFPFVPGKPFEMKILCTDTEFKVAVNKSHLLEFKHRIRELNQIRALSIFSDVTLSSVNVETLQ
;
A
#
# COMPACT_ATOMS: atom_id res chain seq x y z
N MET A 1 31.97 -23.26 21.74
CA MET A 1 30.96 -24.21 22.24
C MET A 1 29.86 -24.27 21.21
N ASP A 2 29.88 -25.33 20.44
CA ASP A 2 28.99 -25.63 19.32
C ASP A 2 28.14 -26.83 19.77
N TRP A 3 26.81 -26.68 19.69
CA TRP A 3 25.82 -27.68 20.09
C TRP A 3 24.89 -27.95 18.92
N SER A 4 25.37 -28.72 17.96
CA SER A 4 24.57 -29.30 16.87
C SER A 4 24.20 -30.76 17.22
N HIS A 5 23.16 -30.92 18.04
CA HIS A 5 22.44 -32.19 18.24
C HIS A 5 20.97 -31.80 18.48
N ALA A 6 19.96 -32.39 17.84
CA ALA A 6 19.80 -33.80 17.59
C ALA A 6 18.86 -34.05 16.38
N LEU A 7 19.25 -35.00 15.55
CA LEU A 7 18.36 -35.75 14.67
C LEU A 7 18.16 -37.16 15.27
N ASP A 8 16.95 -37.64 15.02
CA ASP A 8 16.49 -39.02 14.93
C ASP A 8 16.03 -39.82 16.16
N PHE A 9 14.78 -40.29 16.01
CA PHE A 9 14.08 -41.31 16.78
C PHE A 9 14.52 -42.71 16.32
N PRO A 10 14.23 -43.77 17.12
CA PRO A 10 13.45 -44.84 16.49
C PRO A 10 12.42 -45.58 17.38
N GLN A 11 11.58 -46.30 16.63
CA GLN A 11 10.44 -47.17 16.92
C GLN A 11 10.62 -48.19 18.07
N GLN A 12 9.50 -48.54 18.71
CA GLN A 12 9.37 -49.78 19.50
C GLN A 12 8.38 -50.73 18.85
N ASN A 13 8.81 -51.99 18.68
CA ASN A 13 7.97 -53.13 18.35
C ASN A 13 8.09 -54.18 19.48
N ASN A 14 6.95 -54.44 20.12
CA ASN A 14 6.39 -55.71 20.60
C ASN A 14 7.28 -56.79 21.27
N GLN A 15 6.95 -57.12 22.53
CA GLN A 15 6.55 -58.44 23.06
C GLN A 15 7.00 -58.62 24.53
N GLN A 16 6.07 -58.88 25.45
CA GLN A 16 6.11 -60.06 26.34
C GLN A 16 4.88 -60.18 27.25
N ALA A 17 4.51 -61.43 27.50
CA ALA A 17 3.32 -61.89 28.22
C ALA A 17 3.62 -62.24 29.69
N GLY A 18 2.57 -62.24 30.52
CA GLY A 18 2.38 -63.20 31.61
C GLY A 18 2.41 -62.66 33.05
N GLY A 19 1.32 -62.86 33.81
CA GLY A 19 1.34 -62.88 35.28
C GLY A 19 0.02 -62.49 35.97
N PRO A 20 -0.48 -63.24 36.98
CA PRO A 20 -1.84 -63.14 37.55
C PRO A 20 -2.03 -62.02 38.60
N VAL A 21 -3.30 -61.63 38.82
CA VAL A 21 -3.76 -60.52 39.66
C VAL A 21 -3.92 -60.94 41.13
N TRP A 22 -3.39 -60.14 42.07
CA TRP A 22 -3.55 -60.30 43.53
C TRP A 22 -4.76 -59.52 44.07
N PRO A 23 -5.45 -59.98 45.14
CA PRO A 23 -6.62 -59.31 45.69
C PRO A 23 -6.21 -58.15 46.59
N GLY A 24 -6.63 -56.92 46.27
CA GLY A 24 -6.43 -55.76 47.16
C GLY A 24 -6.34 -54.36 46.53
N GLN A 25 -6.52 -54.19 45.20
CA GLN A 25 -6.52 -52.86 44.59
C GLN A 25 -7.94 -52.32 44.30
N PRO A 26 -8.21 -51.03 44.57
CA PRO A 26 -9.49 -50.41 44.23
C PRO A 26 -9.66 -50.32 42.71
N ALA A 27 -10.89 -50.48 42.22
CA ALA A 27 -11.21 -50.38 40.81
C ALA A 27 -10.82 -49.00 40.24
N ASN A 28 -10.13 -49.00 39.11
CA ASN A 28 -9.78 -47.78 38.36
C ASN A 28 -11.07 -47.17 37.77
N PRO A 29 -11.33 -45.86 37.88
CA PRO A 29 -12.56 -45.27 37.34
C PRO A 29 -12.59 -45.39 35.81
N THR A 30 -13.69 -45.91 35.28
CA THR A 30 -13.98 -45.89 33.85
C THR A 30 -14.27 -44.45 33.42
N TRP A 31 -13.41 -43.89 32.57
CA TRP A 31 -13.68 -42.62 31.90
C TRP A 31 -14.89 -42.78 30.96
N PRO A 32 -15.84 -41.82 30.93
CA PRO A 32 -16.90 -41.85 29.93
C PRO A 32 -16.30 -41.69 28.53
N GLY A 33 -16.83 -42.44 27.57
CA GLY A 33 -16.40 -42.43 26.18
C GLY A 33 -16.43 -41.03 25.55
N GLN A 34 -15.56 -40.83 24.55
CA GLN A 34 -15.43 -39.57 23.83
C GLN A 34 -16.79 -39.08 23.27
N PRO A 35 -17.10 -37.78 23.35
CA PRO A 35 -18.30 -37.24 22.72
C PRO A 35 -18.20 -37.36 21.19
N ALA A 36 -19.32 -37.71 20.55
CA ALA A 36 -19.41 -37.76 19.10
C ALA A 36 -19.15 -36.38 18.48
N ASN A 37 -18.48 -36.39 17.32
CA ASN A 37 -18.13 -35.18 16.57
C ASN A 37 -19.41 -34.48 16.08
N PRO A 38 -19.56 -33.15 16.23
CA PRO A 38 -20.77 -32.48 15.78
C PRO A 38 -20.88 -32.52 14.25
N THR A 39 -22.02 -32.98 13.75
CA THR A 39 -22.39 -32.87 12.34
C THR A 39 -22.85 -31.44 12.06
N TRP A 40 -22.13 -30.74 11.18
CA TRP A 40 -22.55 -29.44 10.66
C TRP A 40 -23.90 -29.56 9.93
N PRO A 41 -24.78 -28.55 10.01
CA PRO A 41 -26.02 -28.55 9.23
C PRO A 41 -25.71 -28.46 7.73
N ALA A 42 -26.53 -29.14 6.92
CA ALA A 42 -26.43 -29.12 5.47
C ALA A 42 -26.56 -27.68 4.92
N GLN A 43 -25.78 -27.36 3.88
CA GLN A 43 -25.89 -26.07 3.19
C GLN A 43 -27.28 -25.86 2.61
N PRO A 44 -27.86 -24.65 2.69
CA PRO A 44 -29.09 -24.33 1.97
C PRO A 44 -28.83 -24.37 0.46
N ASN A 45 -29.76 -24.92 -0.31
CA ASN A 45 -29.74 -24.83 -1.77
C ASN A 45 -29.72 -23.36 -2.21
N GLN A 46 -28.90 -23.05 -3.22
CA GLN A 46 -28.87 -21.71 -3.83
C GLN A 46 -30.23 -21.38 -4.47
N PRO A 47 -30.72 -20.14 -4.34
CA PRO A 47 -31.91 -19.72 -5.07
C PRO A 47 -31.61 -19.66 -6.57
N ALA A 48 -32.49 -20.23 -7.38
CA ALA A 48 -32.46 -20.09 -8.82
C ALA A 48 -32.82 -18.64 -9.20
N TRP A 49 -31.94 -17.97 -9.92
CA TRP A 49 -32.20 -16.65 -10.50
C TRP A 49 -33.35 -16.75 -11.52
N PRO A 50 -34.27 -15.77 -11.59
CA PRO A 50 -35.25 -15.73 -12.66
C PRO A 50 -34.53 -15.51 -14.01
N GLY A 51 -35.05 -16.16 -15.05
CA GLY A 51 -34.49 -16.16 -16.40
C GLY A 51 -34.26 -14.75 -16.96
N GLN A 52 -33.27 -14.65 -17.84
CA GLN A 52 -32.87 -13.38 -18.46
C GLN A 52 -34.04 -12.72 -19.21
N PRO A 53 -34.26 -11.41 -19.07
CA PRO A 53 -35.18 -10.70 -19.96
C PRO A 53 -34.54 -10.61 -21.36
N TYR A 54 -35.36 -10.84 -22.39
CA TYR A 54 -34.98 -10.64 -23.79
C TYR A 54 -34.42 -9.22 -23.99
N GLN A 55 -33.24 -9.12 -24.62
CA GLN A 55 -32.68 -7.84 -25.03
C GLN A 55 -33.44 -7.32 -26.26
N PRO A 56 -33.92 -6.06 -26.28
CA PRO A 56 -34.39 -5.46 -27.51
C PRO A 56 -33.21 -5.22 -28.46
N ALA A 57 -33.37 -5.60 -29.73
CA ALA A 57 -32.40 -5.30 -30.77
C ALA A 57 -32.31 -3.78 -30.99
N TRP A 58 -31.10 -3.25 -30.96
CA TRP A 58 -30.83 -1.85 -31.31
C TRP A 58 -31.20 -1.60 -32.77
N PRO A 59 -31.81 -0.45 -33.13
CA PRO A 59 -31.95 -0.08 -34.53
C PRO A 59 -30.57 0.10 -35.17
N GLY A 60 -30.44 -0.35 -36.43
CA GLY A 60 -29.18 -0.38 -37.17
C GLY A 60 -28.47 0.98 -37.22
N GLN A 61 -27.13 0.93 -37.24
CA GLN A 61 -26.28 2.11 -37.33
C GLN A 61 -26.63 2.97 -38.55
N PRO A 62 -26.78 4.30 -38.41
CA PRO A 62 -26.74 5.20 -39.55
C PRO A 62 -25.35 5.11 -40.22
N GLY A 63 -25.33 5.05 -41.55
CA GLY A 63 -24.10 5.04 -42.34
C GLY A 63 -23.19 6.23 -42.03
N GLN A 64 -21.88 6.01 -42.08
CA GLN A 64 -20.87 7.04 -41.82
C GLN A 64 -21.06 8.24 -42.77
N PRO A 65 -21.08 9.49 -42.26
CA PRO A 65 -20.93 10.66 -43.11
C PRO A 65 -19.55 10.63 -43.79
N GLY A 66 -19.52 10.90 -45.09
CA GLY A 66 -18.27 11.05 -45.84
C GLY A 66 -17.38 12.14 -45.25
N GLN A 67 -16.07 11.89 -45.21
CA GLN A 67 -15.07 12.83 -44.70
C GLN A 67 -15.10 14.15 -45.52
N PRO A 68 -15.12 15.33 -44.88
CA PRO A 68 -14.81 16.57 -45.57
C PRO A 68 -13.32 16.57 -45.96
N THR A 69 -13.03 16.78 -47.24
CA THR A 69 -11.66 17.05 -47.71
C THR A 69 -11.15 18.33 -47.07
N ALA A 70 -10.00 18.26 -46.38
CA ALA A 70 -9.34 19.41 -45.78
C ALA A 70 -8.89 20.41 -46.87
N PRO A 71 -9.05 21.74 -46.66
CA PRO A 71 -8.38 22.74 -47.49
C PRO A 71 -6.86 22.62 -47.34
N GLY A 72 -6.15 22.72 -48.47
CA GLY A 72 -4.71 22.50 -48.56
C GLY A 72 -3.89 23.46 -47.69
N TRP A 73 -2.97 22.89 -46.92
CA TRP A 73 -1.91 23.62 -46.24
C TRP A 73 -0.89 24.14 -47.28
N PRO A 74 -0.45 25.41 -47.22
CA PRO A 74 0.75 25.83 -47.95
C PRO A 74 2.00 25.20 -47.29
N GLY A 75 2.92 24.75 -48.14
CA GLY A 75 4.11 23.97 -47.79
C GLY A 75 5.16 24.66 -46.89
N PRO A 76 6.24 23.95 -46.54
CA PRO A 76 7.12 24.30 -45.43
C PRO A 76 8.06 25.48 -45.75
N ALA A 77 8.14 26.43 -44.83
CA ALA A 77 9.16 27.47 -44.84
C ALA A 77 10.54 26.89 -44.41
N PRO A 78 11.67 27.46 -44.87
CA PRO A 78 13.00 26.95 -44.56
C PRO A 78 13.35 27.13 -43.07
N GLN A 79 13.90 26.08 -42.47
CA GLN A 79 14.48 26.10 -41.14
C GLN A 79 15.71 27.01 -41.07
N THR A 80 15.70 27.99 -40.17
CA THR A 80 16.91 28.60 -39.60
C THR A 80 16.65 29.03 -38.15
N GLY A 81 17.35 28.43 -37.18
CA GLY A 81 17.47 28.97 -35.82
C GLY A 81 17.40 27.91 -34.71
N PRO A 82 18.34 27.88 -33.73
CA PRO A 82 18.34 26.90 -32.66
C PRO A 82 17.37 27.36 -31.55
N TYR A 83 16.08 27.13 -31.75
CA TYR A 83 15.07 27.48 -30.76
C TYR A 83 14.93 26.38 -29.71
N GLY A 84 15.01 26.83 -28.46
CA GLY A 84 14.70 26.04 -27.27
C GLY A 84 13.35 25.35 -27.39
N ALA A 85 13.28 24.22 -26.69
CA ALA A 85 12.04 23.47 -26.52
C ALA A 85 10.90 24.42 -26.10
N PRO A 86 9.67 24.21 -26.62
CA PRO A 86 8.53 24.98 -26.15
C PRO A 86 8.45 24.86 -24.62
N ALA A 87 8.34 26.01 -23.94
CA ALA A 87 8.10 26.05 -22.51
C ALA A 87 6.89 25.17 -22.22
N GLN A 88 7.12 24.05 -21.52
CA GLN A 88 6.06 23.12 -21.15
C GLN A 88 5.02 23.91 -20.36
N ALA A 89 3.76 23.85 -20.78
CA ALA A 89 2.65 24.32 -19.97
C ALA A 89 2.79 23.74 -18.55
N PRO A 90 2.51 24.52 -17.49
CA PRO A 90 2.68 24.03 -16.13
C PRO A 90 1.94 22.70 -15.98
N ARG A 91 2.69 21.64 -15.63
CA ARG A 91 2.11 20.30 -15.46
C ARG A 91 1.00 20.39 -14.42
N ALA A 92 -0.22 20.07 -14.83
CA ALA A 92 -1.31 19.88 -13.89
C ALA A 92 -0.91 18.78 -12.89
N LEU A 93 -1.01 19.07 -11.60
CA LEU A 93 -0.68 18.12 -10.53
C LEU A 93 -1.85 17.15 -10.36
N THR A 94 -1.94 16.15 -11.24
CA THR A 94 -2.95 15.10 -11.14
C THR A 94 -2.49 14.00 -10.18
N VAL A 95 -3.45 13.37 -9.50
CA VAL A 95 -3.21 12.18 -8.67
C VAL A 95 -3.74 10.96 -9.43
N PRO A 96 -2.94 9.90 -9.64
CA PRO A 96 -1.61 9.65 -9.08
C PRO A 96 -0.53 10.61 -9.58
N PHE A 97 0.34 11.02 -8.67
CA PHE A 97 1.43 11.96 -8.93
C PHE A 97 2.77 11.27 -8.69
N ASP A 98 3.68 11.38 -9.64
CA ASP A 98 5.05 10.86 -9.54
C ASP A 98 6.05 12.00 -9.78
N LEU A 99 7.05 12.09 -8.90
CA LEU A 99 8.13 13.06 -8.99
C LEU A 99 9.48 12.34 -8.90
N PRO A 100 10.29 12.35 -9.98
CA PRO A 100 11.67 11.88 -9.93
C PRO A 100 12.53 12.76 -8.99
N LEU A 101 13.24 12.12 -8.08
CA LEU A 101 14.25 12.74 -7.21
C LEU A 101 15.63 12.51 -7.84
N GLN A 102 16.09 13.47 -8.65
CA GLN A 102 17.24 13.31 -9.56
C GLN A 102 18.56 12.94 -8.84
N SER A 103 18.75 13.39 -7.60
CA SER A 103 19.94 13.03 -6.80
C SER A 103 19.68 11.90 -5.81
N GLY A 104 18.49 11.30 -5.86
CA GLY A 104 17.93 10.54 -4.74
C GLY A 104 17.62 11.42 -3.54
N ALA A 105 17.22 10.80 -2.44
CA ALA A 105 17.11 11.48 -1.15
C ALA A 105 18.51 11.78 -0.59
N TYR A 106 18.63 12.85 0.19
CA TYR A 106 19.87 13.24 0.85
C TYR A 106 19.57 14.01 2.14
N ASN A 107 20.55 14.08 3.03
CA ASN A 107 20.42 14.83 4.27
C ASN A 107 20.05 16.29 4.01
N LYS A 108 19.10 16.81 4.78
CA LYS A 108 18.51 18.14 4.63
C LYS A 108 17.60 18.33 3.41
N MET A 109 17.33 17.28 2.60
CA MET A 109 16.27 17.35 1.60
C MET A 109 14.92 17.52 2.30
N LEU A 110 14.20 18.60 1.98
CA LEU A 110 12.85 18.88 2.44
C LEU A 110 11.88 18.78 1.26
N ILE A 111 10.90 17.89 1.38
CA ILE A 111 9.78 17.78 0.45
C ILE A 111 8.58 18.46 1.11
N THR A 112 8.00 19.45 0.44
CA THR A 112 6.76 20.13 0.86
C THR A 112 5.63 19.76 -0.09
N ILE A 113 4.54 19.21 0.45
CA ILE A 113 3.34 18.81 -0.28
C ILE A 113 2.18 19.65 0.24
N VAL A 114 1.54 20.42 -0.63
CA VAL A 114 0.33 21.19 -0.32
C VAL A 114 -0.82 20.64 -1.15
N GLY A 115 -1.95 20.38 -0.50
CA GLY A 115 -3.11 19.83 -1.16
C GLY A 115 -4.36 19.87 -0.29
N GLU A 116 -5.41 19.22 -0.76
CA GLU A 116 -6.67 19.04 -0.03
C GLU A 116 -6.99 17.55 0.06
N VAL A 117 -7.46 17.11 1.23
CA VAL A 117 -8.04 15.78 1.38
C VAL A 117 -9.42 15.79 0.73
N LYS A 118 -9.76 14.81 -0.11
CA LYS A 118 -11.09 14.75 -0.72
C LYS A 118 -12.19 14.57 0.35
N PRO A 119 -13.41 15.11 0.16
CA PRO A 119 -14.49 15.08 1.17
C PRO A 119 -14.87 13.69 1.71
N ASN A 120 -14.75 12.64 0.89
CA ASN A 120 -15.10 11.25 1.26
C ASN A 120 -13.86 10.35 1.29
N ALA A 121 -12.71 10.88 1.71
CA ALA A 121 -11.46 10.15 1.70
C ALA A 121 -11.49 8.90 2.58
N ASN A 122 -11.12 7.76 1.99
CA ASN A 122 -10.83 6.53 2.72
C ASN A 122 -9.38 6.55 3.18
N ASN A 123 -8.46 6.87 2.27
CA ASN A 123 -7.04 7.00 2.55
C ASN A 123 -6.31 7.80 1.47
N PHE A 124 -5.11 8.26 1.79
CA PHE A 124 -4.14 8.64 0.77
C PHE A 124 -2.78 8.05 1.08
N THR A 125 -1.91 8.02 0.07
CA THR A 125 -0.59 7.41 0.20
C THR A 125 0.49 8.37 -0.29
N VAL A 126 1.59 8.44 0.44
CA VAL A 126 2.85 9.07 0.03
C VAL A 126 3.95 8.03 0.15
N ASN A 127 4.68 7.80 -0.94
CA ASN A 127 5.73 6.80 -1.02
C ASN A 127 7.04 7.43 -1.49
N LEU A 128 8.14 7.14 -0.79
CA LEU A 128 9.51 7.35 -1.27
C LEU A 128 10.10 6.00 -1.69
N LYS A 129 10.53 5.89 -2.95
CA LYS A 129 10.85 4.61 -3.59
C LYS A 129 12.32 4.49 -4.00
N ARG A 130 12.87 3.28 -3.85
CA ARG A 130 14.16 2.83 -4.39
C ARG A 130 13.89 1.72 -5.39
N GLY A 131 13.84 2.05 -6.68
CA GLY A 131 13.43 1.09 -7.71
C GLY A 131 12.02 0.54 -7.42
N ASN A 132 11.92 -0.78 -7.22
CA ASN A 132 10.67 -1.45 -6.86
C ASN A 132 10.36 -1.44 -5.36
N ASP A 133 11.34 -1.14 -4.52
CA ASP A 133 11.15 -1.04 -3.07
C ASP A 133 10.53 0.30 -2.68
N ILE A 134 9.81 0.30 -1.56
CA ILE A 134 9.30 1.50 -0.90
C ILE A 134 10.11 1.71 0.38
N ALA A 135 11.03 2.69 0.35
CA ALA A 135 11.86 3.05 1.50
C ALA A 135 11.01 3.63 2.63
N PHE A 136 10.03 4.47 2.29
CA PHE A 136 9.10 5.06 3.24
C PHE A 136 7.70 5.11 2.63
N HIS A 137 6.79 4.34 3.20
CA HIS A 137 5.36 4.37 2.95
C HIS A 137 4.69 5.13 4.08
N LEU A 138 3.88 6.14 3.75
CA LEU A 138 3.04 6.87 4.69
C LEU A 138 1.60 6.83 4.18
N ASN A 139 0.69 6.28 4.99
CA ASN A 139 -0.69 6.05 4.59
C ASN A 139 -1.68 6.45 5.68
N PRO A 140 -2.16 7.71 5.65
CA PRO A 140 -3.29 8.15 6.45
C PRO A 140 -4.58 7.44 6.01
N ARG A 141 -5.17 6.69 6.94
CA ARG A 141 -6.44 5.97 6.82
C ARG A 141 -7.48 6.69 7.69
N PHE A 142 -8.54 7.18 7.06
CA PHE A 142 -9.60 7.93 7.75
C PHE A 142 -10.63 7.01 8.42
N ASN A 143 -10.67 5.75 8.02
CA ASN A 143 -11.49 4.72 8.67
C ASN A 143 -10.84 3.34 8.54
N GLU A 144 -10.40 2.79 9.66
CA GLU A 144 -9.90 1.42 9.82
C GLU A 144 -10.63 0.84 11.04
N GLY A 145 -11.77 0.19 10.80
CA GLY A 145 -12.61 -0.35 11.88
C GLY A 145 -13.16 0.71 12.84
N GLY A 146 -13.55 1.88 12.31
CA GLY A 146 -14.06 3.01 13.09
C GLY A 146 -12.99 3.90 13.72
N LYS A 147 -11.70 3.61 13.48
CA LYS A 147 -10.56 4.40 13.97
C LYS A 147 -9.81 5.06 12.82
N ARG A 148 -9.17 6.20 13.11
CA ARG A 148 -8.20 6.83 12.21
C ARG A 148 -6.80 6.35 12.55
N ALA A 149 -5.97 6.11 11.55
CA ALA A 149 -4.59 5.68 11.74
C ALA A 149 -3.72 6.23 10.62
N ILE A 150 -2.45 6.53 10.92
CA ILE A 150 -1.44 6.74 9.87
C ILE A 150 -0.46 5.60 9.97
N VAL A 151 -0.47 4.75 8.97
CA VAL A 151 0.44 3.60 8.89
C VAL A 151 1.72 4.06 8.22
N ARG A 152 2.87 3.80 8.87
CA ARG A 152 4.18 3.93 8.25
C ARG A 152 4.85 2.58 8.14
N ASN A 153 5.49 2.32 7.01
CA ASN A 153 6.21 1.06 6.78
C ASN A 153 7.25 1.21 5.65
N SER A 154 7.96 0.13 5.37
CA SER A 154 8.76 -0.05 4.16
C SER A 154 8.34 -1.35 3.47
N MET A 155 8.45 -1.38 2.15
CA MET A 155 8.33 -2.61 1.36
C MET A 155 9.68 -2.90 0.71
N ILE A 156 10.29 -4.04 1.03
CA ILE A 156 11.60 -4.43 0.51
C ILE A 156 11.47 -5.83 -0.08
N GLY A 157 11.85 -6.01 -1.34
CA GLY A 157 11.71 -7.30 -2.02
C GLY A 157 10.26 -7.79 -2.08
N ASN A 158 9.31 -6.87 -2.31
CA ASN A 158 7.86 -7.13 -2.33
C ASN A 158 7.27 -7.63 -1.00
N GLN A 159 7.97 -7.43 0.12
CA GLN A 159 7.50 -7.77 1.46
C GLN A 159 7.34 -6.51 2.32
N TRP A 160 6.17 -6.35 2.91
CA TRP A 160 5.94 -5.31 3.92
C TRP A 160 6.66 -5.67 5.21
N GLY A 161 7.36 -4.69 5.79
CA GLY A 161 7.96 -4.83 7.12
C GLY A 161 6.95 -4.66 8.26
N ARG A 162 7.47 -4.40 9.46
CA ARG A 162 6.65 -4.06 10.63
C ARG A 162 6.02 -2.67 10.47
N GLU A 163 4.72 -2.56 10.67
CA GLU A 163 4.02 -1.27 10.69
C GLU A 163 4.37 -0.47 11.96
N GLU A 164 4.44 0.86 11.80
CA GLU A 164 4.45 1.81 12.90
C GLU A 164 3.19 2.68 12.82
N ARG A 165 2.49 2.86 13.94
CA ARG A 165 1.12 3.42 13.94
C ARG A 165 0.90 4.46 15.03
N GLU A 166 1.70 4.41 16.09
CA GLU A 166 1.60 5.26 17.26
C GLU A 166 1.91 6.70 16.88
N LEU A 167 0.99 7.62 17.21
CA LEU A 167 1.09 9.04 16.91
C LEU A 167 0.39 9.89 17.97
N PRO A 168 0.83 11.14 18.16
CA PRO A 168 0.18 12.07 19.09
C PRO A 168 -1.20 12.53 18.60
N SER A 169 -1.44 12.55 17.29
CA SER A 169 -2.70 12.99 16.70
C SER A 169 -2.87 12.53 15.25
N PHE A 170 -4.07 12.73 14.68
CA PHE A 170 -4.38 12.55 13.26
C PHE A 170 -4.77 13.91 12.66
N PRO A 171 -3.87 14.60 11.94
CA PRO A 171 -4.06 16.02 11.56
C PRO A 171 -4.84 16.23 10.26
N PHE A 172 -5.21 15.16 9.55
CA PHE A 172 -5.93 15.27 8.28
C PHE A 172 -7.44 15.27 8.48
N VAL A 173 -8.14 16.12 7.74
CA VAL A 173 -9.61 16.24 7.80
C VAL A 173 -10.16 16.19 6.37
N PRO A 174 -11.13 15.32 6.07
CA PRO A 174 -11.76 15.29 4.74
C PRO A 174 -12.34 16.65 4.34
N GLY A 175 -12.11 17.05 3.08
CA GLY A 175 -12.53 18.35 2.53
C GLY A 175 -11.75 19.55 3.08
N LYS A 176 -10.57 19.33 3.68
CA LYS A 176 -9.72 20.41 4.22
C LYS A 176 -8.33 20.40 3.62
N PRO A 177 -7.71 21.59 3.47
CA PRO A 177 -6.35 21.71 3.00
C PRO A 177 -5.36 21.18 4.05
N PHE A 178 -4.20 20.76 3.58
CA PHE A 178 -3.06 20.41 4.41
C PHE A 178 -1.74 20.89 3.78
N GLU A 179 -0.77 21.19 4.64
CA GLU A 179 0.65 21.26 4.28
C GLU A 179 1.37 20.11 5.00
N MET A 180 2.01 19.23 4.24
CA MET A 180 2.89 18.18 4.74
C MET A 180 4.33 18.49 4.37
N LYS A 181 5.23 18.35 5.33
CA LYS A 181 6.68 18.48 5.14
C LYS A 181 7.36 17.18 5.53
N ILE A 182 8.18 16.63 4.64
CA ILE A 182 9.01 15.44 4.87
C ILE A 182 10.47 15.87 4.77
N LEU A 183 11.15 15.91 5.90
CA LEU A 183 12.59 16.18 5.98
C LEU A 183 13.35 14.86 6.00
N CYS A 184 14.21 14.64 5.01
CA CYS A 184 15.21 13.59 5.05
C CYS A 184 16.41 14.05 5.86
N THR A 185 16.81 13.24 6.84
CA THR A 185 18.05 13.42 7.61
C THR A 185 18.99 12.25 7.36
N ASP A 186 20.17 12.24 7.97
CA ASP A 186 21.09 11.11 7.91
C ASP A 186 20.53 9.81 8.52
N THR A 187 19.55 9.89 9.43
CA THR A 187 19.08 8.72 10.21
C THR A 187 17.60 8.39 10.03
N GLU A 188 16.79 9.37 9.62
CA GLU A 188 15.34 9.21 9.57
C GLU A 188 14.66 10.21 8.64
N PHE A 189 13.41 9.90 8.29
CA PHE A 189 12.46 10.89 7.77
C PHE A 189 11.71 11.51 8.95
N LYS A 190 11.67 12.84 9.01
CA LYS A 190 10.82 13.59 9.96
C LYS A 190 9.66 14.20 9.20
N VAL A 191 8.45 14.03 9.72
CA VAL A 191 7.23 14.56 9.09
C VAL A 191 6.55 15.56 10.00
N ALA A 192 6.21 16.71 9.42
CA ALA A 192 5.37 17.73 10.03
C ALA A 192 4.12 17.96 9.17
N VAL A 193 2.98 18.22 9.80
CA VAL A 193 1.73 18.56 9.12
C VAL A 193 1.16 19.82 9.75
N ASN A 194 0.76 20.79 8.93
CA ASN A 194 0.18 22.05 9.37
C ASN A 194 1.02 22.73 10.47
N LYS A 195 2.32 22.88 10.19
CA LYS A 195 3.34 23.51 11.07
C LYS A 195 3.68 22.76 12.35
N SER A 196 3.06 21.62 12.63
CA SER A 196 3.33 20.82 13.82
C SER A 196 4.08 19.55 13.47
N HIS A 197 5.14 19.23 14.22
CA HIS A 197 5.81 17.94 14.11
C HIS A 197 4.82 16.80 14.42
N LEU A 198 4.85 15.75 13.60
CA LEU A 198 3.92 14.62 13.72
C LEU A 198 4.64 13.32 14.07
N LEU A 199 5.72 12.99 13.36
CA LEU A 199 6.41 11.71 13.49
C LEU A 199 7.85 11.73 12.98
N GLU A 200 8.57 10.69 13.36
CA GLU A 200 9.87 10.29 12.83
C GLU A 200 9.78 8.84 12.35
N PHE A 201 10.49 8.50 11.28
CA PHE A 201 10.59 7.15 10.74
C PHE A 201 12.04 6.83 10.40
N LYS A 202 12.67 5.95 11.20
CA LYS A 202 14.08 5.56 11.02
C LYS A 202 14.29 4.88 9.67
N HIS A 203 15.41 5.18 9.02
CA HIS A 203 15.75 4.62 7.71
C HIS A 203 15.90 3.10 7.78
N ARG A 204 15.04 2.37 7.05
CA ARG A 204 15.19 0.92 6.82
C ARG A 204 16.00 0.61 5.56
N ILE A 205 16.01 1.54 4.59
CA ILE A 205 16.90 1.56 3.43
C ILE A 205 17.86 2.75 3.63
N ARG A 206 19.17 2.51 3.60
CA ARG A 206 20.19 3.52 3.96
C ARG A 206 20.88 4.15 2.75
N GLU A 207 20.73 3.56 1.57
CA GLU A 207 21.21 4.09 0.30
C GLU A 207 20.31 5.25 -0.17
N LEU A 208 20.32 6.37 0.56
CA LEU A 208 19.41 7.50 0.35
C LEU A 208 19.45 8.01 -1.10
N ASN A 209 20.65 8.07 -1.70
CA ASN A 209 20.86 8.45 -3.09
C ASN A 209 20.18 7.51 -4.12
N GLN A 210 19.73 6.33 -3.70
CA GLN A 210 18.95 5.39 -4.51
C GLN A 210 17.43 5.52 -4.31
N ILE A 211 16.97 6.32 -3.33
CA ILE A 211 15.56 6.68 -3.15
C ILE A 211 15.21 7.79 -4.15
N ARG A 212 14.83 7.41 -5.37
CA ARG A 212 14.79 8.30 -6.55
C ARG A 212 13.40 8.68 -7.03
N ALA A 213 12.35 8.34 -6.30
CA ALA A 213 10.99 8.73 -6.67
C ALA A 213 10.13 9.00 -5.45
N LEU A 214 9.39 10.10 -5.50
CA LEU A 214 8.21 10.38 -4.68
C LEU A 214 6.97 9.99 -5.49
N SER A 215 6.02 9.32 -4.87
CA SER A 215 4.73 9.00 -5.48
C SER A 215 3.57 9.22 -4.52
N ILE A 216 2.47 9.79 -5.01
CA ILE A 216 1.31 10.19 -4.21
C ILE A 216 0.03 9.65 -4.87
N PHE A 217 -0.83 8.99 -4.10
CA PHE A 217 -2.01 8.27 -4.60
C PHE A 217 -3.27 8.53 -3.76
N SER A 218 -4.42 8.17 -4.36
CA SER A 218 -5.75 8.09 -3.75
C SER A 218 -6.41 9.44 -3.41
N ASP A 219 -6.89 9.63 -2.19
CA ASP A 219 -7.98 10.58 -1.90
C ASP A 219 -7.50 11.99 -1.54
N VAL A 220 -6.62 12.56 -2.37
CA VAL A 220 -6.13 13.94 -2.26
C VAL A 220 -6.13 14.65 -3.61
N THR A 221 -6.16 15.97 -3.58
CA THR A 221 -5.78 16.86 -4.70
C THR A 221 -4.49 17.58 -4.33
N LEU A 222 -3.70 17.96 -5.33
CA LEU A 222 -2.41 18.61 -5.12
C LEU A 222 -2.44 20.04 -5.65
N SER A 223 -1.96 20.97 -4.83
CA SER A 223 -1.76 22.38 -5.19
C SER A 223 -0.29 22.67 -5.46
N SER A 224 0.63 22.07 -4.71
CA SER A 224 2.06 22.14 -4.98
C SER A 224 2.83 20.94 -4.40
N VAL A 225 3.92 20.58 -5.06
CA VAL A 225 4.94 19.68 -4.53
C VAL A 225 6.30 20.32 -4.80
N ASN A 226 7.02 20.69 -3.76
CA ASN A 226 8.34 21.33 -3.86
C ASN A 226 9.40 20.49 -3.16
N VAL A 227 10.63 20.53 -3.69
CA VAL A 227 11.80 19.88 -3.09
C VAL A 227 12.89 20.93 -2.95
N GLU A 228 13.38 21.11 -1.74
CA GLU A 228 14.44 22.07 -1.41
C GLU A 228 15.47 21.46 -0.47
N THR A 229 16.62 22.12 -0.35
CA THR A 229 17.64 21.78 0.64
C THR A 229 17.54 22.78 1.77
N LEU A 230 17.31 22.31 3.00
CA LEU A 230 17.46 23.17 4.17
C LEU A 230 18.94 23.53 4.35
N GLN A 231 19.22 24.82 4.53
CA GLN A 231 20.58 25.31 4.79
C GLN A 231 20.97 25.02 6.25
#